data_AF-A0A9E5NXB7-F1
#
_entry.id   AF-A0A9E5NXB7-F1
#
_cell.length_a   1.000
_cell.length_b   1.000
_cell.length_c   1.000
_cell.angle_alpha   90.00
_cell.angle_beta   90.00
_cell.angle_gamma   90.00
#
_symmetry.space_group_name_H-M   'P 1'
#
loop_
_entity.id
_entity.type
_entity.pdbx_description
1 polymer ?
#
loop_
_entity_poly.entity_id
_entity_poly.type
_entity_poly.pdbx_seq_one_letter_code
_entity_poly.pdbx_strand_id
1 'polypeptide(L)' 'MLTSETGNNQDPVWSPDGRYIAFSSTREGNPHIFVINANGTNQRRLTRSKGGETQPSWSPRME' A
#
# COMPACT_ATOMS: atom_id res chain seq x y z
N MET A 1 1.44 -6.56 24.11
CA MET A 1 0.09 -6.04 23.80
C MET A 1 0.15 -5.59 22.35
N LEU A 2 -0.32 -6.42 21.42
CA LEU A 2 -0.47 -6.07 20.01
C LEU A 2 -1.93 -6.36 19.68
N THR A 3 -2.81 -5.52 20.21
CA THR A 3 -4.25 -5.64 19.93
C THR A 3 -4.47 -5.20 18.50
N SER A 4 -4.84 -6.19 17.70
CA SER A 4 -5.62 -6.07 16.48
C SER A 4 -6.87 -5.23 16.77
N GLU A 5 -6.75 -3.91 16.68
CA GLU A 5 -7.86 -2.96 16.83
C GLU A 5 -8.21 -2.39 15.45
N THR A 6 -9.15 -3.08 14.80
CA THR A 6 -10.31 -2.48 14.13
C THR A 6 -10.11 -1.10 13.50
N GLY A 7 -9.70 -1.07 12.23
CA GLY A 7 -9.90 0.11 11.39
C GLY A 7 -9.01 0.13 10.15
N ASN A 8 -9.35 -0.64 9.12
CA ASN A 8 -8.66 -0.67 7.82
C ASN A 8 -7.14 -0.87 7.95
N ASN A 9 -6.68 -2.12 7.83
CA ASN A 9 -5.26 -2.47 7.66
C ASN A 9 -4.73 -1.86 6.35
N GLN A 10 -4.49 -0.55 6.34
CA GLN A 10 -3.63 0.13 5.39
C GLN A 10 -2.25 -0.09 5.98
N ASP A 11 -1.53 -1.08 5.47
CA ASP A 11 -0.14 -1.35 5.83
C ASP A 11 0.74 -0.55 4.87
N PRO A 12 1.08 0.73 5.16
CA PRO A 12 1.96 1.50 4.30
C PRO A 12 3.38 0.95 4.39
N VAL A 13 3.94 0.60 3.24
CA VAL A 13 5.34 0.22 3.09
C VAL A 13 6.07 1.26 2.25
N TRP A 14 7.17 1.75 2.79
CA TRP A 14 8.05 2.68 2.09
C TRP A 14 8.83 1.97 1.00
N SER A 15 9.01 2.63 -0.14
CA SER A 15 9.97 2.17 -1.15
C SER A 15 11.39 2.31 -0.61
N PRO A 16 12.33 1.45 -1.03
CA PRO A 16 13.72 1.51 -0.57
C PRO A 16 14.42 2.85 -0.86
N ASP A 17 14.00 3.54 -1.93
CA ASP A 17 14.50 4.86 -2.32
C ASP A 17 13.84 6.02 -1.55
N GLY A 18 12.89 5.74 -0.66
CA GLY A 18 12.13 6.72 0.12
C GLY A 18 11.20 7.63 -0.70
N ARG A 19 11.02 7.37 -2.00
CA ARG A 19 10.24 8.25 -2.91
C ARG A 19 8.76 7.92 -2.92
N TYR A 20 8.38 6.71 -2.55
CA TYR A 20 7.03 6.20 -2.69
C TYR A 20 6.58 5.47 -1.42
N ILE A 21 5.27 5.45 -1.22
CA ILE A 21 4.60 4.68 -0.18
C ILE A 21 3.57 3.82 -0.89
N ALA A 22 3.62 2.50 -0.70
CA ALA A 22 2.58 1.59 -1.15
C ALA A 22 1.69 1.21 0.03
N PHE A 23 0.37 1.22 -0.14
CA PHE A 23 -0.58 0.92 0.93
C PHE A 23 -1.84 0.24 0.38
N SER A 24 -2.47 -0.61 1.17
CA SER A 24 -3.76 -1.23 0.88
C SER A 24 -4.91 -0.28 1.21
N SER A 25 -5.94 -0.22 0.37
CA SER A 25 -7.13 0.58 0.61
C SER A 25 -8.38 -0.14 0.09
N THR A 26 -9.43 -0.17 0.90
CA THR A 26 -10.76 -0.77 0.62
C THR A 26 -11.77 0.25 0.08
N ARG A 27 -11.31 1.46 -0.25
CA ARG A 27 -12.15 2.60 -0.65
C ARG A 27 -13.04 2.34 -1.87
N GLU A 28 -12.71 1.34 -2.69
CA GLU A 28 -13.47 0.94 -3.89
C GLU A 28 -14.29 -0.35 -3.67
N GLY A 29 -14.56 -0.71 -2.42
CA GLY A 29 -15.34 -1.91 -2.05
C GLY A 29 -14.51 -3.19 -1.94
N ASN A 30 -13.36 -3.27 -2.63
CA ASN A 30 -12.38 -4.35 -2.46
C ASN A 30 -11.01 -3.79 -2.03
N PRO A 31 -10.19 -4.56 -1.30
CA PRO A 31 -8.82 -4.16 -0.97
C PRO A 31 -7.98 -4.08 -2.24
N HIS A 32 -7.42 -2.91 -2.50
CA HIS A 32 -6.48 -2.70 -3.59
C HIS A 32 -5.21 -2.04 -3.07
N ILE A 33 -4.09 -2.32 -3.72
CA ILE A 33 -2.82 -1.64 -3.44
C ILE A 33 -2.78 -0.34 -4.23
N PHE A 34 -2.48 0.74 -3.51
CA PHE A 34 -2.22 2.06 -4.04
C PHE A 34 -0.75 2.41 -3.81
N VAL A 35 -0.22 3.29 -4.64
CA VAL A 35 1.07 3.94 -4.43
C VAL A 35 0.88 5.44 -4.46
N ILE A 36 1.59 6.13 -3.60
CA ILE A 36 1.63 7.59 -3.52
C ILE A 36 3.08 8.03 -3.42
N ASN A 37 3.39 9.23 -3.91
CA ASN A 37 4.70 9.83 -3.64
C ASN A 37 4.84 10.11 -2.14
N ALA A 38 6.07 10.12 -1.63
CA ALA A 38 6.38 10.47 -0.24
C ALA A 38 5.88 11.86 0.17
N ASN A 39 5.71 12.77 -0.79
CA ASN A 39 5.15 14.11 -0.58
C ASN A 39 3.61 14.15 -0.61
N GLY A 40 2.93 13.00 -0.68
CA GLY A 40 1.47 12.91 -0.71
C GLY A 40 0.82 13.18 -2.07
N THR A 41 1.59 13.32 -3.15
CA THR A 41 1.06 13.56 -4.51
C THR A 41 1.04 12.30 -5.37
N ASN A 42 0.38 12.36 -6.53
CA ASN A 42 0.35 11.28 -7.53
C ASN A 42 -0.12 9.92 -6.99
N GLN A 43 -1.14 9.94 -6.12
CA GLN A 43 -1.77 8.70 -5.67
C GLN A 43 -2.37 7.95 -6.87
N ARG A 44 -1.97 6.70 -7.07
CA ARG A 44 -2.50 5.84 -8.13
C ARG A 44 -2.68 4.40 -7.65
N ARG A 45 -3.66 3.71 -8.22
CA ARG A 45 -3.93 2.30 -7.96
C ARG A 45 -2.95 1.41 -8.73
N LEU A 46 -2.32 0.45 -8.06
CA LEU A 46 -1.39 -0.51 -8.65
C LEU A 46 -2.06 -1.84 -9.01
N THR A 47 -2.96 -2.37 -8.16
CA THR A 47 -3.62 -3.64 -8.45
C THR A 47 -4.90 -3.45 -9.26
N ARG A 48 -5.13 -4.27 -10.28
CA ARG A 48 -6.38 -4.26 -11.07
C ARG A 48 -7.18 -5.55 -10.93
N SER A 49 -6.69 -6.49 -10.11
CA SER A 49 -7.29 -7.80 -9.93
C SER A 49 -8.57 -7.68 -9.08
N LYS A 50 -9.49 -8.63 -9.27
CA LYS A 50 -10.73 -8.72 -8.48
C LYS A 50 -10.54 -9.34 -7.10
N GLY A 51 -9.36 -9.92 -6.81
CA GLY A 51 -9.02 -10.46 -5.49
C GLY A 51 -8.52 -9.34 -4.58
N GLY A 52 -8.81 -9.43 -3.28
CA GLY A 52 -8.34 -8.44 -2.31
C GLY A 52 -6.84 -8.58 -2.06
N GLU A 53 -6.07 -7.54 -2.39
CA GLU A 53 -4.64 -7.48 -2.09
C GLU A 53 -4.39 -6.56 -0.90
N THR A 54 -3.84 -7.12 0.19
CA THR A 54 -3.67 -6.40 1.47
C THR A 54 -2.22 -6.21 1.89
N GLN A 55 -1.27 -6.91 1.26
CA GLN A 55 0.13 -6.93 1.69
C GLN A 55 1.06 -6.47 0.56
N PRO A 56 1.29 -5.16 0.40
CA PRO A 56 2.30 -4.67 -0.53
C PRO A 56 3.71 -4.99 -0.01
N SER A 57 4.62 -5.34 -0.92
CA SER A 57 6.05 -5.49 -0.63
C SER A 57 6.87 -4.91 -1.77
N TRP A 58 7.97 -4.23 -1.45
CA TRP A 58 8.93 -3.74 -2.43
C TRP A 58 10.09 -4.73 -2.53
N SER A 59 10.38 -5.20 -3.75
CA SER A 59 11.63 -5.92 -3.99
C SER A 59 12.81 -4.97 -3.75
N PRO A 60 13.87 -5.39 -3.04
CA PRO A 60 15.09 -4.61 -2.97
C PRO A 60 15.64 -4.48 -4.39
N ARG A 61 15.74 -3.27 -4.92
CA ARG A 61 16.58 -3.04 -6.10
C ARG A 61 18.01 -3.19 -5.60
N MET A 62 18.70 -4.23 -6.07
CA MET A 62 20.15 -4.29 -6.01
C MET A 62 20.68 -3.14 -6.84
N GLU A 63 21.59 -2.36 -6.25
CA GLU A 63 22.38 -1.33 -6.95
C GLU A 63 23.27 -1.95 -8.04
#